data_AF-A0A0N6ZYG2-F1
#
_entry.id   AF-A0A0N6ZYG2-F1
#
_cell.length_a   1.000
_cell.length_b   1.000
_cell.length_c   1.000
_cell.angle_alpha   90.00
_cell.angle_beta   90.00
_cell.angle_gamma   90.00
#
_symmetry.space_group_name_H-M   'P 1'
#
loop_
_entity.id
_entity.type
_entity.pdbx_description
1 polymer ?
#
loop_
_entity_poly.entity_id
_entity_poly.type
_entity_poly.pdbx_seq_one_letter_code
_entity_poly.pdbx_strand_id
1 'polypeptide(L)'
;MTDSPADATPYEVLGVPATADDDALRRAYRRAARETHPDLGGDARRFRQVQIAWERIGTPAARRAYDAGSRTSTPSAASGPSGSSVWSHDGQGFAPPTARRDSRPRARSYGHPGGRSREVFLQAEREWVGLGDPVEDPYEPALVRSAPRHIRRLLAEALAEEATASIIAGMGIGVTVWHDLDAGAEGKLDHAVLTPSGLWAVESIDWGAPVRIEHGDIAGETLAPGERPVKELVRAARAVQKQTRVKFTGRLMVVPDSAVDEDVQVVGSARKPTALVVRRSALGQVLNGVFSPEGSVDVFDVRDRLQQTVRFV
;
A
#
# COMPACT_ATOMS: atom_id res chain seq x y z
N MET A 1 -11.00 1.01 8.87
CA MET A 1 -10.60 0.45 7.56
C MET A 1 -9.75 1.49 6.89
N THR A 2 -8.63 1.07 6.33
CA THR A 2 -7.74 1.90 5.53
C THR A 2 -8.52 2.44 4.32
N ASP A 3 -8.04 3.52 3.72
CA ASP A 3 -8.56 4.01 2.42
C ASP A 3 -7.97 3.18 1.26
N SER A 4 -7.58 1.92 1.51
CA SER A 4 -7.01 1.05 0.48
C SER A 4 -8.11 0.53 -0.44
N PRO A 5 -7.92 0.58 -1.77
CA PRO A 5 -8.82 -0.08 -2.72
C PRO A 5 -8.99 -1.59 -2.46
N ALA A 6 -7.96 -2.27 -1.94
CA ALA A 6 -7.98 -3.71 -1.69
C ALA A 6 -8.80 -4.12 -0.46
N ASP A 7 -9.10 -3.18 0.45
CA ASP A 7 -9.87 -3.46 1.65
C ASP A 7 -11.25 -4.03 1.29
N ALA A 8 -11.76 -4.92 2.14
CA ALA A 8 -13.13 -5.39 2.01
C ALA A 8 -14.11 -4.21 2.10
N THR A 9 -15.04 -4.13 1.14
CA THR A 9 -16.13 -3.15 1.20
C THR A 9 -17.05 -3.45 2.39
N PRO A 10 -17.79 -2.47 2.93
CA PRO A 10 -18.80 -2.73 3.95
C PRO A 10 -19.81 -3.82 3.56
N TYR A 11 -20.16 -3.90 2.27
CA TYR A 11 -21.04 -4.95 1.75
C TYR A 11 -20.39 -6.33 1.82
N GLU A 12 -19.11 -6.45 1.44
CA GLU A 12 -18.34 -7.70 1.54
C GLU A 12 -18.14 -8.11 3.01
N VAL A 13 -17.85 -7.17 3.90
CA VAL A 13 -17.72 -7.43 5.35
C VAL A 13 -19.03 -7.97 5.94
N LEU A 14 -20.18 -7.46 5.50
CA LEU A 14 -21.50 -7.93 5.95
C LEU A 14 -21.99 -9.17 5.17
N GLY A 15 -21.29 -9.57 4.11
CA GLY A 15 -21.64 -10.71 3.27
C GLY A 15 -22.95 -10.52 2.49
N VAL A 16 -23.17 -9.33 1.93
CA VAL A 16 -24.33 -8.99 1.11
C VAL A 16 -23.91 -8.30 -0.19
N PRO A 17 -24.69 -8.42 -1.29
CA PRO A 17 -24.43 -7.63 -2.49
C PRO A 17 -24.71 -6.14 -2.24
N ALA A 18 -24.06 -5.27 -3.00
CA ALA A 18 -24.33 -3.82 -2.97
C ALA A 18 -25.77 -3.46 -3.34
N THR A 19 -26.49 -4.36 -4.02
CA THR A 19 -27.91 -4.25 -4.39
C THR A 19 -28.89 -4.72 -3.30
N ALA A 20 -28.40 -5.18 -2.13
CA ALA A 20 -29.27 -5.67 -1.06
C ALA A 20 -30.23 -4.58 -0.55
N ASP A 21 -31.47 -4.96 -0.23
CA ASP A 21 -32.41 -4.05 0.43
C ASP A 21 -32.02 -3.77 1.90
N ASP A 22 -32.63 -2.74 2.49
CA ASP A 22 -32.32 -2.29 3.86
C ASP A 22 -32.65 -3.37 4.92
N ASP A 23 -33.59 -4.26 4.62
CA ASP A 23 -33.97 -5.36 5.50
C ASP A 23 -32.93 -6.49 5.50
N ALA A 24 -32.44 -6.87 4.32
CA ALA A 24 -31.35 -7.82 4.14
C ALA A 24 -30.08 -7.28 4.78
N LEU A 25 -29.79 -5.98 4.61
CA LEU A 25 -28.64 -5.33 5.23
C LEU A 25 -28.71 -5.37 6.76
N ARG A 26 -29.87 -5.02 7.35
CA ARG A 26 -30.09 -5.12 8.81
C ARG A 26 -29.98 -6.55 9.33
N ARG A 27 -30.51 -7.55 8.60
CA ARG A 27 -30.39 -8.96 8.96
C ARG A 27 -28.94 -9.44 8.93
N ALA A 28 -28.21 -9.08 7.88
CA ALA A 28 -26.81 -9.45 7.69
C ALA A 28 -25.93 -8.86 8.80
N TYR A 29 -26.12 -7.59 9.15
CA TYR A 29 -25.41 -6.97 10.26
C TYR A 29 -25.63 -7.71 11.58
N ARG A 30 -26.89 -8.01 11.95
CA ARG A 30 -27.19 -8.74 13.20
C ARG A 30 -26.53 -10.12 13.24
N ARG A 31 -26.51 -10.83 12.10
CA ARG A 31 -25.83 -12.11 11.96
C ARG A 31 -24.32 -11.97 12.14
N ALA A 32 -23.70 -11.09 11.37
CA ALA A 32 -22.25 -10.88 11.40
C ALA A 32 -21.77 -10.40 12.77
N ALA A 33 -22.51 -9.51 13.43
CA ALA A 33 -22.21 -9.01 14.77
C ALA A 33 -22.25 -10.15 15.80
N ARG A 34 -23.22 -11.07 15.71
CA ARG A 34 -23.31 -12.23 16.62
C ARG A 34 -22.18 -13.24 16.37
N GLU A 35 -21.85 -13.51 15.11
CA GLU A 35 -20.80 -14.47 14.72
C GLU A 35 -19.40 -13.98 15.11
N THR A 36 -19.18 -12.67 15.09
CA THR A 36 -17.86 -12.07 15.37
C THR A 36 -17.69 -11.61 16.82
N HIS A 37 -18.74 -11.65 17.65
CA HIS A 37 -18.69 -11.11 19.01
C HIS A 37 -17.66 -11.83 19.90
N PRO A 38 -16.74 -11.10 20.58
CA PRO A 38 -15.68 -11.72 21.39
C PRO A 38 -16.22 -12.56 22.55
N ASP A 39 -17.29 -12.10 23.23
CA ASP A 39 -17.91 -12.87 24.32
C ASP A 39 -18.64 -14.14 23.86
N LEU A 40 -18.85 -14.29 22.54
CA LEU A 40 -19.43 -15.50 21.92
C LEU A 40 -18.36 -16.35 21.23
N GLY A 41 -17.07 -16.10 21.51
CA GLY A 41 -15.95 -16.83 20.91
C GLY A 41 -15.54 -16.33 19.53
N GLY A 42 -16.04 -15.18 19.09
CA GLY A 42 -15.66 -14.52 17.84
C GLY A 42 -14.37 -13.70 17.95
N ASP A 43 -13.89 -13.21 16.81
CA ASP A 43 -12.67 -12.41 16.73
C ASP A 43 -12.97 -10.91 16.88
N ALA A 44 -12.32 -10.26 17.86
CA ALA A 44 -12.53 -8.85 18.17
C ALA A 44 -12.15 -7.91 17.01
N ARG A 45 -11.19 -8.27 16.14
CA ARG A 45 -10.84 -7.45 14.96
C ARG A 45 -11.96 -7.50 13.94
N ARG A 46 -12.48 -8.70 13.65
CA ARG A 46 -13.62 -8.90 12.76
C ARG A 46 -14.88 -8.20 13.29
N PHE A 47 -15.14 -8.25 14.59
CA PHE A 47 -16.26 -7.51 15.18
C PHE A 47 -16.14 -6.00 14.93
N ARG A 48 -14.95 -5.41 15.13
CA ARG A 48 -14.71 -4.00 14.81
C ARG A 48 -14.92 -3.70 13.32
N GLN A 49 -14.51 -4.59 12.42
CA GLN A 49 -14.76 -4.42 10.98
C GLN A 49 -16.26 -4.40 10.68
N VAL A 50 -17.05 -5.28 11.30
CA VAL A 50 -18.52 -5.31 11.16
C VAL A 50 -19.16 -4.01 11.67
N GLN A 51 -18.69 -3.47 12.81
CA GLN A 51 -19.18 -2.19 13.33
C GLN A 51 -18.89 -1.03 12.36
N ILE A 52 -17.63 -0.92 11.88
CA ILE A 52 -17.23 0.12 10.92
C ILE A 52 -18.01 -0.01 9.61
N ALA A 53 -18.28 -1.24 9.14
CA ALA A 53 -19.11 -1.47 7.97
C ALA A 53 -20.53 -0.94 8.19
N TRP A 54 -21.13 -1.25 9.34
CA TRP A 54 -22.46 -0.77 9.70
C TRP A 54 -22.53 0.76 9.82
N GLU A 55 -21.53 1.42 10.39
CA GLU A 55 -21.46 2.88 10.44
C GLU A 55 -21.47 3.51 9.04
N ARG A 56 -20.81 2.86 8.08
CA ARG A 56 -20.67 3.36 6.70
C ARG A 56 -21.91 3.17 5.85
N ILE A 57 -22.65 2.07 6.01
CA ILE A 57 -23.78 1.74 5.11
C ILE A 57 -25.10 1.43 5.82
N GLY A 58 -25.14 1.42 7.15
CA GLY A 58 -26.29 0.96 7.93
C GLY A 58 -27.50 1.90 7.93
N THR A 59 -27.34 3.14 7.45
CA THR A 59 -28.46 4.09 7.25
C THR A 59 -28.57 4.48 5.77
N PRO A 60 -29.77 4.83 5.27
CA PRO A 60 -29.92 5.26 3.87
C PRO A 60 -29.07 6.50 3.51
N ALA A 61 -28.83 7.39 4.47
CA ALA A 61 -27.96 8.55 4.25
C ALA A 61 -26.49 8.15 4.15
N ALA A 62 -26.00 7.33 5.09
CA ALA A 62 -24.61 6.85 5.09
C ALA A 62 -24.33 5.98 3.85
N ARG A 63 -25.27 5.10 3.51
CA ARG A 63 -25.20 4.24 2.32
C ARG A 63 -25.10 5.06 1.03
N ARG A 64 -25.98 6.06 0.84
CA ARG A 64 -25.90 6.95 -0.33
C ARG A 64 -24.59 7.73 -0.39
N ALA A 65 -24.11 8.25 0.75
CA ALA A 65 -22.84 8.96 0.80
C ALA A 65 -21.66 8.04 0.47
N TYR A 66 -21.69 6.80 0.98
CA TYR A 66 -20.74 5.76 0.66
C TYR A 66 -20.79 5.45 -0.83
N ASP A 67 -21.95 5.09 -1.39
CA ASP A 67 -22.08 4.66 -2.79
C ASP A 67 -21.67 5.77 -3.78
N ALA A 68 -22.01 7.04 -3.48
CA ALA A 68 -21.64 8.20 -4.30
C ALA A 68 -20.13 8.55 -4.29
N GLY A 69 -19.29 7.79 -3.58
CA GLY A 69 -17.84 8.04 -3.55
C GLY A 69 -17.45 9.26 -2.74
N SER A 70 -18.37 9.82 -1.94
CA SER A 70 -18.04 10.96 -1.09
C SER A 70 -17.04 10.51 -0.04
N ARG A 71 -15.82 11.06 -0.11
CA ARG A 71 -14.79 10.89 0.93
C ARG A 71 -15.35 11.44 2.23
N THR A 72 -16.03 10.59 3.01
CA THR A 72 -16.32 10.89 4.40
C THR A 72 -15.00 10.71 5.12
N SER A 73 -14.15 11.74 5.06
CA SER A 73 -13.00 11.88 5.94
C SER A 73 -13.53 11.70 7.35
N THR A 74 -13.24 10.56 7.97
CA THR A 74 -13.49 10.38 9.38
C THR A 74 -12.60 11.40 10.08
N PRO A 75 -13.12 12.37 10.85
CA PRO A 75 -12.28 13.34 11.51
C PRO A 75 -11.50 12.62 12.63
N SER A 76 -10.26 12.22 12.34
CA SER A 76 -9.32 11.86 13.38
C SER A 76 -8.84 13.15 14.05
N ALA A 77 -8.99 13.18 15.37
CA ALA A 77 -8.73 14.32 16.24
C ALA A 77 -7.35 14.95 16.01
N ALA A 78 -7.37 16.21 15.59
CA ALA A 78 -6.32 17.19 15.87
C ALA A 78 -7.01 18.53 16.09
N SER A 79 -7.36 18.78 17.35
CA SER A 79 -7.80 20.10 17.83
C SER A 79 -6.66 21.10 17.67
N GLY A 80 -6.91 22.19 16.95
CA GLY A 80 -6.09 23.40 16.90
C GLY A 80 -7.00 24.60 16.59
N PRO A 81 -6.84 25.75 17.25
CA PRO A 81 -7.97 26.60 17.61
C PRO A 81 -8.49 27.47 16.46
N SER A 82 -9.81 27.59 16.47
CA SER A 82 -10.61 28.58 15.77
C SER A 82 -10.06 30.00 15.94
N GLY A 83 -9.76 30.65 14.82
CA GLY A 83 -9.57 32.09 14.72
C GLY A 83 -10.47 32.63 13.61
N SER A 84 -11.72 32.96 13.95
CA SER A 84 -12.65 33.70 13.11
C SER A 84 -12.27 35.17 13.03
N SER A 85 -12.32 35.75 11.82
CA SER A 85 -12.56 37.17 11.47
C SER A 85 -11.86 37.46 10.12
N VAL A 86 -12.38 38.14 9.11
CA VAL A 86 -13.60 38.91 8.84
C VAL A 86 -13.62 39.09 7.31
N TRP A 87 -14.80 39.22 6.71
CA TRP A 87 -14.97 39.55 5.30
C TRP A 87 -14.50 40.98 4.99
N SER A 88 -13.74 41.15 3.89
CA SER A 88 -13.69 42.41 3.14
C SER A 88 -13.66 42.12 1.63
N HIS A 89 -14.64 42.68 0.94
CA HIS A 89 -14.71 42.80 -0.51
C HIS A 89 -13.61 43.73 -1.03
N ASP A 90 -12.75 43.24 -1.92
CA ASP A 90 -12.43 43.95 -3.16
C ASP A 90 -11.72 43.03 -4.17
N GLY A 91 -12.03 43.23 -5.45
CA GLY A 91 -11.67 42.30 -6.52
C GLY A 91 -10.18 42.28 -6.88
N GLN A 92 -9.47 41.24 -6.46
CA GLN A 92 -8.26 40.72 -7.11
C GLN A 92 -8.25 39.20 -6.94
N GLY A 93 -8.03 38.46 -8.04
CA GLY A 93 -8.08 37.00 -8.05
C GLY A 93 -7.16 36.38 -7.01
N PHE A 94 -7.73 35.67 -6.04
CA PHE A 94 -7.00 34.85 -5.09
C PHE A 94 -6.38 33.67 -5.86
N ALA A 95 -5.11 33.81 -6.24
CA ALA A 95 -4.28 32.66 -6.57
C ALA A 95 -3.96 31.96 -5.23
N PRO A 96 -4.30 30.66 -5.06
CA PRO A 96 -3.93 29.95 -3.85
C PRO A 96 -2.41 30.03 -3.67
N PRO A 97 -1.89 30.23 -2.45
CA PRO A 97 -0.46 30.26 -2.22
C PRO A 97 0.13 28.94 -2.71
N THR A 98 0.99 29.01 -3.74
CA THR A 98 1.78 27.85 -4.19
C THR A 98 2.50 27.31 -2.97
N ALA A 99 2.22 26.06 -2.60
CA ALA A 99 2.89 25.41 -1.47
C ALA A 99 4.40 25.65 -1.60
N ARG A 100 5.00 26.27 -0.56
CA ARG A 100 6.44 26.54 -0.55
C ARG A 100 7.16 25.23 -0.88
N ARG A 101 7.92 25.21 -1.97
CA ARG A 101 8.72 24.04 -2.34
C ARG A 101 9.64 23.72 -1.16
N ASP A 102 9.44 22.55 -0.56
CA ASP A 102 10.30 22.08 0.52
C ASP A 102 11.74 22.04 0.01
N SER A 103 12.60 22.89 0.57
CA SER A 103 14.00 23.01 0.19
C SER A 103 14.88 21.94 0.82
N ARG A 104 14.30 21.04 1.63
CA ARG A 104 15.04 19.92 2.19
C ARG A 104 15.64 19.07 1.07
N PRO A 105 16.94 18.76 1.15
CA PRO A 105 17.56 17.85 0.21
C PRO A 105 16.82 16.50 0.20
N ARG A 106 16.52 15.96 -0.99
CA ARG A 106 15.78 14.71 -1.18
C ARG A 106 16.68 13.57 -1.63
N ALA A 107 16.18 12.34 -1.52
CA ALA A 107 16.86 11.18 -2.09
C ALA A 107 16.98 11.31 -3.62
N ARG A 108 18.07 10.75 -4.16
CA ARG A 108 18.20 10.59 -5.62
C ARG A 108 17.28 9.46 -6.06
N SER A 109 16.46 9.68 -7.08
CA SER A 109 15.44 8.73 -7.54
C SER A 109 15.54 8.54 -9.05
N TYR A 110 15.41 7.29 -9.49
CA TYR A 110 15.43 6.86 -10.89
C TYR A 110 14.27 5.88 -11.14
N GLY A 111 13.70 5.90 -12.35
CA GLY A 111 12.50 5.10 -12.68
C GLY A 111 11.20 5.78 -12.24
N HIS A 112 10.09 5.09 -12.44
CA HIS A 112 8.73 5.60 -12.17
C HIS A 112 8.01 4.68 -11.18
N PRO A 113 7.98 4.99 -9.87
CA PRO A 113 7.36 4.10 -8.90
C PRO A 113 5.87 3.95 -9.18
N GLY A 114 5.39 2.71 -9.18
CA GLY A 114 3.99 2.35 -9.43
C GLY A 114 3.58 2.45 -10.90
N GLY A 115 4.49 2.80 -11.82
CA GLY A 115 4.17 3.01 -13.23
C GLY A 115 3.64 1.74 -13.87
N ARG A 116 4.42 0.66 -13.77
CA ARG A 116 4.03 -0.64 -14.33
C ARG A 116 2.75 -1.19 -13.68
N SER A 117 2.63 -1.04 -12.36
CA SER A 117 1.47 -1.49 -11.58
C SER A 117 0.18 -0.73 -11.99
N ARG A 118 0.28 0.59 -12.22
CA ARG A 118 -0.84 1.40 -12.73
C ARG A 118 -1.26 1.00 -14.13
N GLU A 119 -0.32 0.74 -15.03
CA GLU A 119 -0.66 0.29 -16.39
C GLU A 119 -1.46 -1.01 -16.37
N VAL A 120 -1.02 -1.98 -15.56
CA VAL A 120 -1.72 -3.26 -15.40
C VAL A 120 -3.12 -3.06 -14.80
N PHE A 121 -3.26 -2.19 -13.79
CA PHE A 121 -4.58 -1.81 -13.25
C PHE A 121 -5.48 -1.19 -14.33
N LEU A 122 -5.00 -0.17 -15.05
CA LEU A 122 -5.78 0.54 -16.06
C LEU A 122 -6.23 -0.38 -17.20
N GLN A 123 -5.39 -1.34 -17.58
CA GLN A 123 -5.76 -2.35 -18.56
C GLN A 123 -6.87 -3.25 -18.01
N ALA A 124 -6.69 -3.81 -16.81
CA ALA A 124 -7.66 -4.71 -16.20
C ALA A 124 -9.02 -4.02 -15.97
N GLU A 125 -9.01 -2.77 -15.49
CA GLU A 125 -10.22 -2.00 -15.27
C GLU A 125 -10.95 -1.73 -16.59
N ARG A 126 -10.23 -1.34 -17.65
CA ARG A 126 -10.83 -1.11 -18.98
C ARG A 126 -11.45 -2.38 -19.56
N GLU A 127 -10.77 -3.51 -19.42
CA GLU A 127 -11.30 -4.81 -19.84
C GLU A 127 -12.57 -5.18 -19.07
N TRP A 128 -12.62 -4.86 -17.77
CA TRP A 128 -13.77 -5.13 -16.91
C TRP A 128 -14.97 -4.21 -17.19
N VAL A 129 -14.77 -2.90 -17.33
CA VAL A 129 -15.85 -1.94 -17.66
C VAL A 129 -16.42 -2.24 -19.05
N GLY A 130 -15.58 -2.75 -19.95
CA GLY A 130 -15.94 -3.09 -21.31
C GLY A 130 -15.39 -2.06 -22.30
N LEU A 131 -14.92 -2.57 -23.45
CA LEU A 131 -14.18 -1.80 -24.47
C LEU A 131 -14.99 -0.67 -25.16
N GLY A 132 -16.29 -0.53 -24.87
CA GLY A 132 -17.21 0.37 -25.57
C GLY A 132 -17.57 1.66 -24.83
N ASP A 133 -17.42 1.70 -23.50
CA ASP A 133 -17.78 2.87 -22.69
C ASP A 133 -16.51 3.65 -22.31
N PRO A 134 -16.44 4.97 -22.57
CA PRO A 134 -15.30 5.76 -22.14
C PRO A 134 -15.28 5.85 -20.62
N VAL A 135 -14.22 5.33 -20.01
CA VAL A 135 -13.92 5.57 -18.58
C VAL A 135 -13.35 6.99 -18.46
N GLU A 136 -14.14 7.93 -17.94
CA GLU A 136 -13.74 9.33 -17.78
C GLU A 136 -12.67 9.50 -16.70
N ASP A 137 -12.87 8.87 -15.53
CA ASP A 137 -11.88 8.79 -14.45
C ASP A 137 -11.72 7.33 -13.95
N PRO A 138 -10.66 6.62 -14.36
CA PRO A 138 -10.37 5.24 -13.92
C PRO A 138 -10.00 5.12 -12.44
N TYR A 139 -9.87 6.23 -11.73
CA TYR A 139 -9.57 6.24 -10.30
C TYR A 139 -10.76 6.69 -9.46
N GLU A 140 -11.94 6.85 -10.07
CA GLU A 140 -13.14 7.26 -9.35
C GLU A 140 -13.43 6.24 -8.22
N PRO A 141 -13.55 6.67 -6.95
CA PRO A 141 -13.72 5.74 -5.83
C PRO A 141 -14.95 4.84 -5.94
N ALA A 142 -16.04 5.32 -6.57
CA ALA A 142 -17.23 4.51 -6.80
C ALA A 142 -16.95 3.39 -7.81
N LEU A 143 -16.35 3.73 -8.95
CA LEU A 143 -15.94 2.78 -9.98
C LEU A 143 -14.99 1.71 -9.41
N VAL A 144 -13.89 2.15 -8.80
CA VAL A 144 -12.88 1.26 -8.19
C VAL A 144 -13.53 0.30 -7.21
N ARG A 145 -14.40 0.77 -6.31
CA ARG A 145 -15.05 -0.10 -5.31
C ARG A 145 -16.01 -1.13 -5.90
N SER A 146 -16.61 -0.83 -7.05
CA SER A 146 -17.47 -1.77 -7.76
C SER A 146 -16.70 -2.83 -8.55
N ALA A 147 -15.41 -2.60 -8.81
CA ALA A 147 -14.56 -3.54 -9.52
C ALA A 147 -14.34 -4.84 -8.71
N PRO A 148 -14.17 -5.99 -9.39
CA PRO A 148 -13.74 -7.23 -8.78
C PRO A 148 -12.51 -7.03 -7.91
N ARG A 149 -12.46 -7.76 -6.79
CA ARG A 149 -11.41 -7.64 -5.78
C ARG A 149 -9.99 -7.73 -6.36
N HIS A 150 -9.76 -8.62 -7.32
CA HIS A 150 -8.44 -8.79 -7.93
C HIS A 150 -8.00 -7.54 -8.72
N ILE A 151 -8.93 -6.79 -9.33
CA ILE A 151 -8.64 -5.52 -10.02
C ILE A 151 -8.34 -4.43 -9.00
N ARG A 152 -9.15 -4.32 -7.95
CA ARG A 152 -8.90 -3.37 -6.84
C ARG A 152 -7.53 -3.57 -6.20
N ARG A 153 -7.11 -4.84 -6.11
CA ARG A 153 -5.79 -5.20 -5.59
C ARG A 153 -4.65 -4.64 -6.45
N LEU A 154 -4.78 -4.64 -7.78
CA LEU A 154 -3.75 -4.05 -8.67
C LEU A 154 -3.55 -2.55 -8.37
N LEU A 155 -4.62 -1.80 -8.15
CA LEU A 155 -4.52 -0.39 -7.77
C LEU A 155 -3.90 -0.24 -6.37
N ALA A 156 -4.28 -1.10 -5.42
CA ALA A 156 -3.72 -1.06 -4.07
C ALA A 156 -2.21 -1.35 -4.06
N GLU A 157 -1.74 -2.28 -4.90
CA GLU A 157 -0.31 -2.56 -5.11
C GLU A 157 0.41 -1.33 -5.68
N ALA A 158 -0.15 -0.69 -6.72
CA ALA A 158 0.42 0.55 -7.28
C ALA A 158 0.51 1.69 -6.24
N LEU A 159 -0.56 1.91 -5.47
CA LEU A 159 -0.57 2.93 -4.41
C LEU A 159 0.36 2.58 -3.25
N ALA A 160 0.53 1.30 -2.92
CA ALA A 160 1.47 0.86 -1.89
C ALA A 160 2.91 1.15 -2.32
N GLU A 161 3.24 0.87 -3.58
CA GLU A 161 4.53 1.16 -4.18
C GLU A 161 4.87 2.66 -4.18
N GLU A 162 3.92 3.49 -4.60
CA GLU A 162 4.05 4.95 -4.58
C GLU A 162 4.23 5.52 -3.17
N ALA A 163 3.48 4.97 -2.20
CA ALA A 163 3.58 5.40 -0.81
C ALA A 163 4.96 5.06 -0.22
N THR A 164 5.50 3.88 -0.54
CA THR A 164 6.88 3.49 -0.19
C THR A 164 7.89 4.44 -0.82
N ALA A 165 7.76 4.74 -2.12
CA ALA A 165 8.64 5.68 -2.82
C ALA A 165 8.57 7.09 -2.22
N SER A 166 7.40 7.56 -1.82
CA SER A 166 7.21 8.87 -1.18
C SER A 166 7.96 8.96 0.16
N ILE A 167 7.97 7.89 0.95
CA ILE A 167 8.74 7.84 2.21
C ILE A 167 10.23 7.91 1.91
N ILE A 168 10.72 7.09 0.97
CA ILE A 168 12.13 7.03 0.59
C ILE A 168 12.62 8.38 0.04
N ALA A 169 11.82 9.05 -0.79
CA ALA A 169 12.14 10.36 -1.35
C ALA A 169 12.43 11.43 -0.27
N GLY A 170 11.77 11.32 0.89
CA GLY A 170 11.94 12.20 2.04
C GLY A 170 13.16 11.91 2.91
N MET A 171 13.90 10.81 2.69
CA MET A 171 15.00 10.38 3.57
C MET A 171 16.32 11.16 3.39
N GLY A 172 16.40 12.04 2.40
CA GLY A 172 17.54 12.93 2.20
C GLY A 172 18.64 12.40 1.27
N ILE A 173 19.69 13.21 1.08
CA ILE A 173 20.71 13.02 0.04
C ILE A 173 21.58 11.77 0.17
N GLY A 174 21.63 11.16 1.36
CA GLY A 174 22.36 9.92 1.59
C GLY A 174 21.70 8.70 0.94
N VAL A 175 20.46 8.84 0.47
CA VAL A 175 19.67 7.77 -0.12
C VAL A 175 19.63 7.89 -1.64
N THR A 176 19.77 6.75 -2.32
CA THR A 176 19.55 6.62 -3.76
C THR A 176 18.61 5.46 -4.00
N VAL A 177 17.58 5.66 -4.82
CA VAL A 177 16.58 4.64 -5.12
C VAL A 177 16.39 4.49 -6.62
N TRP A 178 16.22 3.25 -7.04
CA TRP A 178 15.77 2.87 -8.38
C TRP A 178 14.39 2.21 -8.22
N HIS A 179 13.43 2.60 -9.04
CA HIS A 179 12.03 2.16 -9.02
C HIS A 179 11.73 1.29 -10.25
N ASP A 180 10.80 0.35 -10.14
CA ASP A 180 10.32 -0.49 -11.25
C ASP A 180 11.47 -1.17 -12.02
N LEU A 181 12.30 -1.94 -11.31
CA LEU A 181 13.44 -2.64 -11.92
C LEU A 181 12.97 -3.90 -12.66
N ASP A 182 13.45 -4.08 -13.89
CA ASP A 182 13.25 -5.32 -14.67
C ASP A 182 13.93 -6.50 -13.97
N ALA A 183 13.13 -7.51 -13.60
CA ALA A 183 13.59 -8.78 -13.03
C ALA A 183 13.46 -9.95 -14.04
N GLY A 184 13.26 -9.65 -15.33
CA GLY A 184 13.14 -10.61 -16.40
C GLY A 184 11.92 -11.52 -16.23
N ALA A 185 12.13 -12.84 -16.23
CA ALA A 185 11.05 -13.81 -16.08
C ALA A 185 10.35 -13.77 -14.71
N GLU A 186 10.96 -13.14 -13.71
CA GLU A 186 10.36 -12.96 -12.38
C GLU A 186 9.51 -11.68 -12.30
N GLY A 187 9.34 -10.95 -13.41
CA GLY A 187 8.54 -9.73 -13.47
C GLY A 187 9.39 -8.49 -13.14
N LYS A 188 9.03 -7.79 -12.06
CA LYS A 188 9.73 -6.58 -11.61
C LYS A 188 10.15 -6.69 -10.15
N LEU A 189 11.09 -5.85 -9.75
CA LEU A 189 11.37 -5.52 -8.35
C LEU A 189 10.99 -4.06 -8.13
N ASP A 190 10.06 -3.78 -7.21
CA ASP A 190 9.54 -2.43 -7.01
C ASP A 190 10.65 -1.40 -6.73
N HIS A 191 11.53 -1.68 -5.77
CA HIS A 191 12.62 -0.75 -5.45
C HIS A 191 13.94 -1.45 -5.13
N ALA A 192 15.03 -0.85 -5.59
CA ALA A 192 16.35 -1.02 -5.03
C ALA A 192 16.75 0.25 -4.26
N VAL A 193 16.94 0.16 -2.94
CA VAL A 193 17.21 1.32 -2.08
C VAL A 193 18.62 1.24 -1.52
N LEU A 194 19.49 2.14 -1.97
CA LEU A 194 20.84 2.30 -1.46
C LEU A 194 20.87 3.36 -0.37
N THR A 195 21.34 2.96 0.80
CA THR A 195 21.51 3.80 1.99
C THR A 195 22.94 3.62 2.53
N PRO A 196 23.39 4.45 3.48
CA PRO A 196 24.65 4.20 4.18
C PRO A 196 24.68 2.85 4.93
N SER A 197 23.50 2.31 5.29
CA SER A 197 23.37 1.04 6.01
C SER A 197 23.38 -0.18 5.08
N GLY A 198 23.19 0.01 3.77
CA GLY A 198 23.22 -1.06 2.79
C GLY A 198 22.32 -0.86 1.58
N LEU A 199 22.33 -1.86 0.68
CA LEU A 199 21.45 -1.95 -0.47
C LEU A 199 20.29 -2.91 -0.20
N TRP A 200 19.06 -2.43 -0.33
CA TRP A 200 17.85 -3.16 0.01
C TRP A 200 17.01 -3.43 -1.22
N ALA A 201 16.56 -4.67 -1.40
CA ALA A 201 15.51 -5.00 -2.34
C ALA A 201 14.17 -4.84 -1.60
N VAL A 202 13.25 -4.07 -2.17
CA VAL A 202 11.99 -3.72 -1.50
C VAL A 202 10.85 -4.04 -2.44
N GLU A 203 9.85 -4.76 -1.92
CA GLU A 203 8.53 -4.94 -2.55
C GLU A 203 7.48 -4.28 -1.66
N SER A 204 6.47 -3.67 -2.25
CA SER A 204 5.36 -3.02 -1.56
C SER A 204 4.06 -3.71 -1.94
N ILE A 205 3.29 -4.14 -0.95
CA ILE A 205 2.11 -4.95 -1.22
C ILE A 205 0.99 -4.66 -0.22
N ASP A 206 -0.24 -4.68 -0.72
CA ASP A 206 -1.44 -4.47 0.06
C ASP A 206 -2.49 -5.53 -0.27
N TRP A 207 -2.66 -6.49 0.65
CA TRP A 207 -3.63 -7.56 0.53
C TRP A 207 -5.05 -7.16 0.99
N GLY A 208 -5.25 -5.94 1.48
CA GLY A 208 -6.53 -5.44 1.99
C GLY A 208 -7.04 -6.18 3.25
N ALA A 209 -6.16 -6.90 3.95
CA ALA A 209 -6.46 -7.60 5.19
C ALA A 209 -5.18 -7.90 5.99
N PRO A 210 -5.31 -8.21 7.29
CA PRO A 210 -4.21 -8.71 8.09
C PRO A 210 -3.61 -10.01 7.52
N VAL A 211 -2.29 -10.12 7.61
CA VAL A 211 -1.52 -11.28 7.21
C VAL A 211 -0.60 -11.74 8.34
N ARG A 212 -0.11 -12.97 8.23
CA ARG A 212 0.82 -13.57 9.19
C ARG A 212 1.92 -14.34 8.47
N ILE A 213 3.04 -14.55 9.14
CA ILE A 213 4.13 -15.36 8.62
C ILE A 213 3.85 -16.83 8.96
N GLU A 214 3.79 -17.68 7.95
CA GLU A 214 3.66 -19.13 8.08
C GLU A 214 4.63 -19.86 7.17
N HIS A 215 5.29 -20.89 7.68
CA HIS A 215 6.19 -21.75 6.88
C HIS A 215 7.26 -20.98 6.09
N GLY A 216 7.74 -19.86 6.65
CA GLY A 216 8.76 -19.00 6.01
C GLY A 216 8.23 -18.15 4.85
N ASP A 217 6.92 -17.93 4.77
CA ASP A 217 6.27 -17.07 3.78
C ASP A 217 5.07 -16.34 4.41
N ILE A 218 4.34 -15.55 3.63
CA ILE A 218 3.16 -14.82 4.07
C ILE A 218 1.90 -15.65 3.81
N ALA A 219 0.99 -15.67 4.78
CA ALA A 219 -0.31 -16.29 4.71
C ALA A 219 -1.40 -15.31 5.14
N GLY A 220 -2.56 -15.37 4.48
CA GLY A 220 -3.72 -14.55 4.77
C GLY A 220 -4.91 -14.95 3.92
N GLU A 221 -6.10 -14.53 4.33
CA GLU A 221 -7.37 -14.93 3.69
C GLU A 221 -7.55 -14.38 2.26
N THR A 222 -6.72 -13.42 1.90
CA THR A 222 -6.89 -12.57 0.72
C THR A 222 -5.76 -12.73 -0.28
N LEU A 223 -4.79 -13.60 0.05
CA LEU A 223 -3.75 -14.05 -0.86
C LEU A 223 -4.36 -14.97 -1.92
N ALA A 224 -3.83 -14.89 -3.13
CA ALA A 224 -4.21 -15.80 -4.20
C ALA A 224 -3.73 -17.24 -3.90
N PRO A 225 -4.44 -18.26 -4.39
CA PRO A 225 -3.99 -19.65 -4.22
C PRO A 225 -2.57 -19.86 -4.77
N GLY A 226 -1.67 -20.30 -3.88
CA GLY A 226 -0.28 -20.57 -4.25
C GLY A 226 0.64 -19.35 -4.30
N GLU A 227 0.15 -18.16 -3.98
CA GLU A 227 0.96 -16.94 -3.84
C GLU A 227 2.07 -17.16 -2.79
N ARG A 228 3.30 -16.74 -3.10
CA ARG A 228 4.47 -16.91 -2.22
C ARG A 228 5.27 -15.60 -2.17
N PRO A 229 4.76 -14.54 -1.52
CA PRO A 229 5.30 -13.19 -1.65
C PRO A 229 6.79 -13.08 -1.26
N VAL A 230 7.21 -13.78 -0.20
CA VAL A 230 8.62 -13.74 0.23
C VAL A 230 9.51 -14.46 -0.76
N LYS A 231 9.07 -15.59 -1.32
CA LYS A 231 9.85 -16.33 -2.33
C LYS A 231 9.92 -15.56 -3.63
N GLU A 232 8.86 -14.89 -4.04
CA GLU A 232 8.79 -14.02 -5.22
C GLU A 232 9.79 -12.86 -5.07
N LEU A 233 9.76 -12.12 -3.97
CA LEU A 233 10.76 -11.08 -3.65
C LEU A 233 12.21 -11.63 -3.69
N VAL A 234 12.44 -12.82 -3.14
CA VAL A 234 13.78 -13.44 -3.18
C VAL A 234 14.22 -13.75 -4.61
N ARG A 235 13.31 -14.19 -5.48
CA ARG A 235 13.62 -14.49 -6.89
C ARG A 235 13.84 -13.22 -7.70
N ALA A 236 12.97 -12.22 -7.58
CA ALA A 236 13.12 -10.92 -8.23
C ALA A 236 14.45 -10.26 -7.84
N ALA A 237 14.76 -10.19 -6.54
CA ALA A 237 16.04 -9.66 -6.06
C ALA A 237 17.26 -10.44 -6.58
N ARG A 238 17.15 -11.77 -6.74
CA ARG A 238 18.23 -12.60 -7.32
C ARG A 238 18.39 -12.36 -8.82
N ALA A 239 17.30 -12.16 -9.54
CA ALA A 239 17.32 -11.86 -10.97
C ALA A 239 18.04 -10.52 -11.22
N VAL A 240 17.63 -9.46 -10.49
CA VAL A 240 18.29 -8.15 -10.54
C VAL A 240 19.77 -8.26 -10.14
N GLN A 241 20.09 -8.97 -9.05
CA GLN A 241 21.49 -9.19 -8.64
C GLN A 241 22.32 -9.89 -9.74
N LYS A 242 21.75 -10.86 -10.46
CA LYS A 242 22.45 -11.57 -11.54
C LYS A 242 22.75 -10.62 -12.71
N GLN A 243 21.82 -9.72 -13.03
CA GLN A 243 21.98 -8.72 -14.07
C GLN A 243 23.01 -7.65 -13.70
N THR A 244 22.91 -7.08 -12.50
CA THR A 244 23.72 -5.93 -12.08
C THR A 244 25.06 -6.32 -11.47
N ARG A 245 25.22 -7.59 -11.06
CA ARG A 245 26.37 -8.08 -10.28
C ARG A 245 26.55 -7.33 -8.95
N VAL A 246 25.47 -6.78 -8.40
CA VAL A 246 25.42 -6.11 -7.10
C VAL A 246 24.56 -6.94 -6.15
N LYS A 247 25.11 -7.27 -4.98
CA LYS A 247 24.41 -8.06 -3.98
C LYS A 247 23.59 -7.16 -3.06
N PHE A 248 22.33 -7.51 -2.86
CA PHE A 248 21.49 -6.89 -1.84
C PHE A 248 21.95 -7.29 -0.43
N THR A 249 22.05 -6.30 0.46
CA THR A 249 22.25 -6.44 1.91
C THR A 249 21.08 -7.17 2.53
N GLY A 250 19.86 -6.76 2.18
CA GLY A 250 18.62 -7.30 2.74
C GLY A 250 17.43 -7.18 1.79
N ARG A 251 16.29 -7.73 2.23
CA ARG A 251 15.04 -7.79 1.49
C ARG A 251 13.90 -7.33 2.40
N LEU A 252 13.11 -6.38 1.94
CA LEU A 252 12.00 -5.79 2.69
C LEU A 252 10.69 -6.04 1.94
N MET A 253 9.69 -6.52 2.67
CA MET A 253 8.30 -6.54 2.24
C MET A 253 7.59 -5.44 3.00
N VAL A 254 7.26 -4.34 2.33
CA VAL A 254 6.61 -3.18 2.94
C VAL A 254 5.11 -3.32 2.81
N VAL A 255 4.43 -3.28 3.95
CA VAL A 255 3.00 -3.55 4.06
C VAL A 255 2.28 -2.39 4.77
N PRO A 256 0.98 -2.16 4.53
CA PRO A 256 0.20 -1.23 5.34
C PRO A 256 0.32 -1.55 6.84
N ASP A 257 0.24 -0.53 7.68
CA ASP A 257 0.35 -0.68 9.14
C ASP A 257 -0.73 -1.59 9.73
N SER A 258 -1.88 -1.68 9.05
CA SER A 258 -3.01 -2.55 9.38
C SER A 258 -2.78 -4.03 9.02
N ALA A 259 -1.81 -4.34 8.16
CA ALA A 259 -1.56 -5.69 7.66
C ALA A 259 -0.87 -6.58 8.71
N VAL A 260 -0.08 -5.98 9.61
CA VAL A 260 0.71 -6.71 10.61
C VAL A 260 0.72 -6.00 11.96
N ASP A 261 1.01 -6.74 13.03
CA ASP A 261 0.93 -6.23 14.41
C ASP A 261 2.22 -5.63 14.97
N GLU A 262 3.34 -6.06 14.42
CA GLU A 262 4.67 -5.59 14.79
C GLU A 262 5.24 -4.72 13.67
N ASP A 263 6.04 -3.72 14.03
CA ASP A 263 6.66 -2.80 13.08
C ASP A 263 7.61 -3.51 12.11
N VAL A 264 8.29 -4.55 12.60
CA VAL A 264 9.22 -5.38 11.84
C VAL A 264 9.06 -6.83 12.28
N GLN A 265 8.76 -7.73 11.34
CA GLN A 265 8.77 -9.18 11.56
C GLN A 265 9.83 -9.85 10.70
N VAL A 266 10.55 -10.80 11.28
CA VAL A 266 11.61 -11.55 10.59
C VAL A 266 11.05 -12.80 9.94
N VAL A 267 11.30 -12.97 8.64
CA VAL A 267 11.00 -14.23 7.93
C VAL A 267 12.25 -15.10 7.86
N GLY A 268 12.19 -16.29 8.46
CA GLY A 268 13.30 -17.24 8.53
C GLY A 268 14.11 -17.09 9.82
N SER A 269 15.44 -17.17 9.75
CA SER A 269 16.30 -17.09 10.94
C SER A 269 16.64 -15.65 11.31
N ALA A 270 16.59 -15.31 12.59
CA ALA A 270 17.01 -14.01 13.11
C ALA A 270 18.46 -13.62 12.74
N ARG A 271 19.38 -14.59 12.67
CA ARG A 271 20.79 -14.33 12.33
C ARG A 271 21.00 -14.03 10.85
N LYS A 272 20.14 -14.59 10.00
CA LYS A 272 20.22 -14.42 8.54
C LYS A 272 18.80 -14.41 7.97
N PRO A 273 18.09 -13.28 8.12
CA PRO A 273 16.73 -13.15 7.64
C PRO A 273 16.65 -13.46 6.15
N THR A 274 15.59 -14.16 5.74
CA THR A 274 15.27 -14.32 4.32
C THR A 274 14.72 -13.00 3.79
N ALA A 275 13.80 -12.39 4.54
CA ALA A 275 13.26 -11.06 4.35
C ALA A 275 12.77 -10.50 5.69
N LEU A 276 12.52 -9.19 5.73
CA LEU A 276 11.80 -8.52 6.81
C LEU A 276 10.44 -8.07 6.27
N VAL A 277 9.37 -8.36 7.00
CA VAL A 277 8.06 -7.73 6.75
C VAL A 277 7.99 -6.48 7.62
N VAL A 278 7.79 -5.33 6.99
CA VAL A 278 7.95 -4.02 7.63
C VAL A 278 6.69 -3.21 7.44
N ARG A 279 6.14 -2.68 8.53
CA ARG A 279 5.08 -1.67 8.44
C ARG A 279 5.59 -0.46 7.67
N ARG A 280 4.74 0.09 6.81
CA ARG A 280 5.07 1.28 6.03
C ARG A 280 5.58 2.44 6.91
N SER A 281 4.97 2.66 8.08
CA SER A 281 5.43 3.70 9.02
C SER A 281 6.80 3.45 9.64
N ALA A 282 7.23 2.19 9.73
CA ALA A 282 8.52 1.79 10.27
C ALA A 282 9.66 1.77 9.23
N LEU A 283 9.33 1.86 7.93
CA LEU A 283 10.29 1.73 6.82
C LEU A 283 11.50 2.66 6.96
N GLY A 284 11.28 3.93 7.29
CA GLY A 284 12.36 4.91 7.43
C GLY A 284 13.36 4.52 8.54
N GLN A 285 12.87 3.96 9.65
CA GLN A 285 13.73 3.50 10.75
C GLN A 285 14.59 2.31 10.34
N VAL A 286 13.99 1.34 9.62
CA VAL A 286 14.70 0.17 9.11
C VAL A 286 15.82 0.57 8.15
N LEU A 287 15.51 1.41 7.16
CA LEU A 287 16.48 1.86 6.15
C LEU A 287 17.59 2.74 6.73
N ASN A 288 17.32 3.47 7.82
CA ASN A 288 18.33 4.23 8.56
C ASN A 288 19.27 3.38 9.42
N GLY A 289 19.09 2.06 9.43
CA GLY A 289 20.05 1.12 10.00
C GLY A 289 19.70 0.56 11.37
N VAL A 290 18.50 0.83 11.91
CA VAL A 290 18.04 0.28 13.20
C VAL A 290 18.03 -1.26 13.19
N PHE A 291 17.94 -1.88 12.01
CA PHE A 291 17.90 -3.33 11.81
C PHE A 291 18.89 -3.83 10.73
N SER A 292 19.89 -3.04 10.35
CA SER A 292 20.80 -3.43 9.27
C SER A 292 21.85 -4.44 9.78
N PRO A 293 22.14 -5.52 9.02
CA PRO A 293 23.25 -6.42 9.35
C PRO A 293 24.59 -5.67 9.30
N GLU A 294 25.53 -6.07 10.16
CA GLU A 294 26.86 -5.45 10.26
C GLU A 294 27.62 -5.48 8.92
N GLY A 295 28.10 -4.32 8.48
CA GLY A 295 28.96 -4.16 7.30
C GLY A 295 28.81 -2.78 6.66
N SER A 296 29.91 -2.20 6.20
CA SER A 296 29.88 -1.01 5.35
C SER A 296 29.69 -1.42 3.88
N VAL A 297 28.82 -0.70 3.17
CA VAL A 297 28.68 -0.81 1.71
C VAL A 297 29.43 0.35 1.07
N ASP A 298 30.18 0.07 0.01
CA ASP A 298 30.72 1.13 -0.84
C ASP A 298 29.58 1.75 -1.66
N VAL A 299 28.98 2.81 -1.09
CA VAL A 299 27.84 3.50 -1.68
C VAL A 299 28.17 4.06 -3.07
N PHE A 300 29.43 4.41 -3.35
CA PHE A 300 29.82 4.97 -4.65
C PHE A 300 29.90 3.88 -5.70
N ASP A 301 30.65 2.80 -5.45
CA ASP A 301 30.77 1.67 -6.40
C ASP A 301 29.40 1.03 -6.68
N VAL A 302 28.59 0.81 -5.64
CA VAL A 302 27.26 0.23 -5.80
C VAL A 302 26.35 1.14 -6.63
N ARG A 303 26.36 2.46 -6.37
CA ARG A 303 25.56 3.41 -7.14
C ARG A 303 25.98 3.42 -8.60
N ASP A 304 27.27 3.54 -8.87
CA ASP A 304 27.78 3.63 -10.24
C ASP A 304 27.46 2.35 -11.03
N ARG A 305 27.63 1.19 -10.40
CA ARG A 305 27.29 -0.10 -11.04
C ARG A 305 25.80 -0.25 -11.30
N LEU A 306 24.93 0.09 -10.34
CA LEU A 306 23.47 0.02 -10.57
C LEU A 306 23.05 0.99 -11.67
N GLN A 307 23.55 2.23 -11.65
CA GLN A 307 23.22 3.24 -12.65
C GLN A 307 23.55 2.80 -14.09
N GLN A 308 24.60 2.00 -14.28
CA GLN A 308 25.02 1.51 -15.59
C GLN A 308 24.31 0.24 -16.06
N THR A 309 23.71 -0.54 -15.15
CA THR A 309 23.29 -1.93 -15.44
C THR A 309 21.81 -2.21 -15.20
N VAL A 310 21.14 -1.38 -14.39
CA VAL A 310 19.70 -1.51 -14.12
C VAL A 310 18.91 -1.21 -15.40
N ARG A 311 17.82 -1.95 -15.56
CA ARG A 311 16.78 -1.70 -16.56
C ARG A 311 15.48 -1.46 -15.82
N PHE A 312 14.62 -0.64 -16.42
CA PHE A 312 13.32 -0.29 -15.87
C PHE A 312 12.22 -0.90 -16.73
N VAL A 313 11.05 -1.14 -16.13
CA VAL A 313 9.82 -1.58 -16.80
C VAL A 313 8.72 -0.54 -16.75
#